data_AF-A0A179G4B6-F1
#
_entry.id   AF-A0A179G4B6-F1
#
_cell.length_a   1.000
_cell.length_b   1.000
_cell.length_c   1.000
_cell.angle_alpha   90.00
_cell.angle_beta   90.00
_cell.angle_gamma   90.00
#
_symmetry.space_group_name_H-M   'P 1'
#
loop_
_entity.id
_entity.type
_entity.pdbx_description
1 polymer ?
#
loop_
_entity_poly.entity_id
_entity_poly.type
_entity_poly.pdbx_seq_one_letter_code
_entity_poly.pdbx_strand_id
1 'polypeptide(L)'
;MRISNTVFALGVIHSVHGSPVGARDEEMAAAKAPPKIISGLYGTGSALAAVVVHDTNGKESWRWTSNDAQNQGIPGDLLACIKRNYAVPEVKWANGGKSILTIFNGAALMINYLPGNAQDKKIKFGTCVNRGDLGNTHSLELVPNNKIAIATTSDRLDGNIQVFDIGRGLQAFGNPVEKLDRIPGVHGLVWDKQSNMLWASGSDLAPNGKQPSASTLNAYAYNNGRFQAKPVHEFKVSAPIKLTTEWANTQYSGWWDGGHDLTPVPNQRKLLISTDVDVHVFDIPSKKFEHGDAVVKKHLQGFQPVDKRVGSNGQSLPRSDIKCLSLDGSGNAIYIQAKWKDVTSHQINWLSGGKLQKAQRYAQEVYRSRWFQGIPGWPAATSN
;
A
#
# COMPACT_ATOMS: atom_id res chain seq x y z
N MET A 1 21.28 75.80 -5.60
CA MET A 1 20.10 74.96 -5.95
C MET A 1 19.38 74.71 -4.63
N ARG A 2 18.22 75.34 -4.46
CA ARG A 2 17.57 75.58 -3.15
C ARG A 2 16.75 74.36 -2.72
N ILE A 3 16.94 73.90 -1.48
CA ILE A 3 15.95 73.11 -0.74
C ILE A 3 15.68 73.87 0.56
N SER A 4 14.50 74.46 0.62
CA SER A 4 13.81 75.14 1.72
C SER A 4 12.34 75.15 1.27
N ASN A 5 11.30 75.05 2.08
CA ASN A 5 11.05 75.09 3.51
C ASN A 5 9.61 74.53 3.67
N THR A 6 9.29 73.73 4.71
CA THR A 6 8.54 74.15 5.93
C THR A 6 7.09 74.61 5.63
N VAL A 7 5.99 74.11 6.22
CA VAL A 7 5.49 74.44 7.58
C VAL A 7 4.05 73.84 7.79
N PHE A 8 3.84 73.24 8.98
CA PHE A 8 2.72 73.27 9.96
C PHE A 8 1.24 72.96 9.63
N ALA A 9 0.61 72.18 10.53
CA ALA A 9 -0.31 72.65 11.60
C ALA A 9 -0.56 71.51 12.63
N LEU A 10 -0.24 71.65 13.92
CA LEU A 10 -1.10 72.11 15.05
C LEU A 10 -2.43 71.32 15.15
N GLY A 11 -2.84 70.67 16.24
CA GLY A 11 -2.38 70.53 17.63
C GLY A 11 -3.53 69.96 18.50
N VAL A 12 -3.21 69.58 19.76
CA VAL A 12 -4.11 69.38 20.93
C VAL A 12 -4.97 68.06 20.90
N ILE A 13 -5.27 67.24 21.94
CA ILE A 13 -5.49 67.34 23.41
C ILE A 13 -5.18 65.96 24.11
N HIS A 14 -4.99 66.00 25.43
CA HIS A 14 -4.64 64.98 26.45
C HIS A 14 -5.54 63.73 26.66
N SER A 15 -4.90 62.71 27.27
CA SER A 15 -5.31 61.65 28.25
C SER A 15 -6.71 60.99 28.16
N VAL A 16 -6.90 59.68 28.38
CA VAL A 16 -6.88 58.95 29.67
C VAL A 16 -6.91 57.42 29.41
N HIS A 17 -6.39 56.64 30.37
CA HIS A 17 -6.39 55.18 30.50
C HIS A 17 -7.63 54.39 30.01
N GLY A 18 -7.36 53.25 29.38
CA GLY A 18 -8.26 52.11 29.26
C GLY A 18 -7.46 50.81 29.16
N SER A 19 -7.66 49.90 30.12
CA SER A 19 -6.98 48.60 30.26
C SER A 19 -7.09 47.70 29.01
N PRO A 20 -6.11 46.80 28.76
CA PRO A 20 -6.23 45.82 27.70
C PRO A 20 -7.13 44.67 28.18
N VAL A 21 -8.36 44.64 27.69
CA VAL A 21 -9.19 43.43 27.76
C VAL A 21 -8.67 42.48 26.69
N GLY A 22 -8.05 41.38 27.15
CA GLY A 22 -7.62 40.30 26.29
C GLY A 22 -8.80 39.68 25.56
N ALA A 23 -8.75 39.73 24.23
CA ALA A 23 -9.42 38.77 23.39
C ALA A 23 -8.41 37.65 23.13
N ARG A 24 -8.61 36.52 23.80
CA ARG A 24 -7.99 35.25 23.43
C ARG A 24 -8.62 34.82 22.11
N ASP A 25 -7.94 35.08 21.01
CA ASP A 25 -8.17 34.33 19.77
C ASP A 25 -7.53 32.94 19.95
N GLU A 26 -8.14 32.13 20.82
CA GLU A 26 -8.00 30.67 20.72
C GLU A 26 -8.79 30.26 19.49
N GLU A 27 -8.12 30.32 18.33
CA GLU A 27 -8.52 29.58 17.14
C GLU A 27 -8.65 28.11 17.56
N MET A 28 -9.88 27.68 17.86
CA MET A 28 -10.22 26.28 18.08
C MET A 28 -9.84 25.51 16.82
N ALA A 29 -8.62 24.99 16.79
CA ALA A 29 -8.19 24.01 15.82
C ALA A 29 -9.22 22.87 15.87
N ALA A 30 -10.08 22.80 14.86
CA ALA A 30 -11.04 21.73 14.72
C ALA A 30 -10.29 20.41 14.90
N ALA A 31 -10.68 19.63 15.92
CA ALA A 31 -10.00 18.38 16.25
C ALA A 31 -9.91 17.54 14.97
N LYS A 32 -8.69 17.29 14.50
CA LYS A 32 -8.45 16.53 13.27
C LYS A 32 -9.13 15.17 13.43
N ALA A 33 -9.97 14.81 12.46
CA ALA A 33 -10.68 13.53 12.50
C ALA A 33 -9.68 12.37 12.74
N PRO A 34 -10.06 11.35 13.53
CA PRO A 34 -9.17 10.25 13.86
C PRO A 34 -8.68 9.56 12.58
N PRO A 35 -7.42 9.09 12.56
CA PRO A 35 -6.86 8.44 11.39
C PRO A 35 -7.64 7.15 11.08
N LYS A 36 -7.92 6.93 9.79
CA LYS A 36 -8.63 5.74 9.32
C LYS A 36 -7.64 4.74 8.73
N ILE A 37 -7.97 3.47 8.88
CA ILE A 37 -7.23 2.31 8.39
C ILE A 37 -8.15 1.55 7.43
N ILE A 38 -7.59 1.02 6.35
CA ILE A 38 -8.27 0.05 5.49
C ILE A 38 -7.60 -1.32 5.61
N SER A 39 -8.40 -2.37 5.76
CA SER A 39 -7.91 -3.74 5.96
C SER A 39 -8.70 -4.75 5.13
N GLY A 40 -7.99 -5.76 4.62
CA GLY A 40 -8.56 -6.93 3.98
C GLY A 40 -8.65 -8.08 4.97
N LEU A 41 -9.86 -8.51 5.31
CA LEU A 41 -10.14 -9.62 6.21
C LEU A 41 -10.45 -10.87 5.38
N TYR A 42 -9.74 -11.97 5.63
CA TYR A 42 -9.88 -13.22 4.89
C TYR A 42 -11.15 -13.96 5.30
N GLY A 43 -11.77 -14.68 4.37
CA GLY A 43 -12.96 -15.47 4.64
C GLY A 43 -12.67 -16.66 5.54
N THR A 44 -13.64 -17.04 6.37
CA THR A 44 -13.58 -18.27 7.17
C THR A 44 -14.88 -19.06 6.97
N GLY A 45 -14.98 -20.24 7.58
CA GLY A 45 -16.24 -20.99 7.61
C GLY A 45 -17.39 -20.27 8.33
N SER A 46 -17.08 -19.26 9.16
CA SER A 46 -18.06 -18.53 9.98
C SER A 46 -18.20 -17.04 9.65
N ALA A 47 -17.32 -16.48 8.82
CA ALA A 47 -17.33 -15.07 8.45
C ALA A 47 -16.99 -14.87 6.97
N LEU A 48 -17.67 -13.91 6.33
CA LEU A 48 -17.34 -13.52 4.97
C LEU A 48 -16.03 -12.73 4.93
N ALA A 49 -15.25 -12.95 3.88
CA ALA A 49 -14.18 -12.06 3.47
C ALA A 49 -14.71 -10.63 3.37
N ALA A 50 -13.91 -9.66 3.80
CA ALA A 50 -14.36 -8.28 3.87
C ALA A 50 -13.25 -7.28 3.60
N VAL A 51 -13.63 -6.14 3.04
CA VAL A 51 -12.84 -4.91 3.09
C VAL A 51 -13.47 -4.00 4.14
N VAL A 52 -12.69 -3.54 5.10
CA VAL A 52 -13.18 -2.71 6.20
C VAL A 52 -12.39 -1.41 6.28
N VAL A 53 -13.08 -0.31 6.62
CA VAL A 53 -12.45 0.96 7.02
C VAL A 53 -12.80 1.23 8.48
N HIS A 54 -11.79 1.32 9.32
CA HIS A 54 -11.93 1.46 10.77
C HIS A 54 -10.91 2.45 11.36
N ASP A 55 -11.08 2.80 12.63
CA ASP A 55 -10.10 3.61 13.36
C ASP A 55 -8.97 2.74 13.97
N THR A 56 -8.07 3.40 14.72
CA THR A 56 -6.96 2.76 15.45
C THR A 56 -7.42 1.91 16.65
N ASN A 57 -8.69 1.94 17.03
CA ASN A 57 -9.27 1.03 18.04
C ASN A 57 -10.01 -0.16 17.40
N GLY A 58 -10.03 -0.26 16.07
CA GLY A 58 -10.75 -1.30 15.33
C GLY A 58 -12.24 -1.03 15.19
N LYS A 59 -12.72 0.18 15.52
CA LYS A 59 -14.13 0.54 15.33
C LYS A 59 -14.39 0.80 13.86
N GLU A 60 -15.20 -0.06 13.26
CA GLU A 60 -15.56 0.03 11.84
C GLU A 60 -16.49 1.21 11.56
N SER A 61 -16.18 1.93 10.50
CA SER A 61 -17.00 3.01 9.94
C SER A 61 -17.58 2.65 8.57
N TRP A 62 -17.04 1.61 7.93
CA TRP A 62 -17.49 1.12 6.64
C TRP A 62 -17.01 -0.32 6.46
N ARG A 63 -17.83 -1.15 5.81
CA ARG A 63 -17.56 -2.55 5.50
C ARG A 63 -18.15 -2.91 4.15
N TRP A 64 -17.41 -3.69 3.38
CA TRP A 64 -17.84 -4.27 2.12
C TRP A 64 -17.53 -5.75 2.07
N THR A 65 -18.48 -6.53 1.59
CA THR A 65 -18.42 -7.99 1.46
C THR A 65 -18.99 -8.42 0.11
N SER A 66 -18.92 -9.72 -0.20
CA SER A 66 -19.60 -10.28 -1.37
C SER A 66 -21.13 -10.10 -1.35
N ASN A 67 -21.74 -9.77 -0.21
CA ASN A 67 -23.16 -9.46 -0.15
C ASN A 67 -23.47 -8.09 -0.76
N ASP A 68 -22.59 -7.11 -0.60
CA ASP A 68 -22.78 -5.78 -1.19
C ASP A 68 -22.75 -5.83 -2.72
N ALA A 69 -22.01 -6.78 -3.29
CA ALA A 69 -21.95 -7.05 -4.73
C ALA A 69 -23.28 -7.59 -5.31
N GLN A 70 -24.14 -8.16 -4.46
CA GLN A 70 -25.43 -8.71 -4.91
C GLN A 70 -26.31 -7.56 -5.46
N ASN A 71 -27.05 -7.84 -6.52
CA ASN A 71 -27.99 -6.90 -7.13
C ASN A 71 -27.37 -5.62 -7.73
N GLN A 72 -26.05 -5.62 -8.00
CA GLN A 72 -25.41 -4.52 -8.75
C GLN A 72 -25.36 -4.75 -10.27
N GLY A 73 -25.98 -5.80 -10.81
CA GLY A 73 -25.93 -6.13 -12.24
C GLY A 73 -24.57 -6.66 -12.70
N ILE A 74 -23.80 -7.28 -11.80
CA ILE A 74 -22.48 -7.85 -12.09
C ILE A 74 -22.63 -9.09 -12.98
N PRO A 75 -21.79 -9.28 -14.02
CA PRO A 75 -21.76 -10.53 -14.79
C PRO A 75 -21.61 -11.77 -13.89
N GLY A 76 -22.35 -12.84 -14.20
CA GLY A 76 -22.42 -14.04 -13.36
C GLY A 76 -21.05 -14.64 -13.01
N ASP A 77 -20.15 -14.75 -13.98
CA ASP A 77 -18.79 -15.26 -13.78
C ASP A 77 -17.96 -14.37 -12.84
N LEU A 78 -18.06 -13.05 -12.99
CA LEU A 78 -17.38 -12.11 -12.10
C LEU A 78 -17.94 -12.19 -10.68
N LEU A 79 -19.26 -12.31 -10.55
CA LEU A 79 -19.90 -12.51 -9.25
C LEU A 79 -19.45 -13.82 -8.59
N ALA A 80 -19.26 -14.89 -9.36
CA ALA A 80 -18.71 -16.16 -8.87
C ALA A 80 -17.27 -16.00 -8.34
N CYS A 81 -16.43 -15.24 -9.03
CA CYS A 81 -15.08 -14.90 -8.56
C CYS A 81 -15.10 -14.12 -7.24
N ILE A 82 -16.03 -13.16 -7.10
CA ILE A 82 -16.22 -12.37 -5.88
C ILE A 82 -16.73 -13.21 -4.70
N LYS A 83 -17.55 -14.25 -4.94
CA LYS A 83 -18.21 -15.05 -3.90
C LYS A 83 -17.39 -16.21 -3.31
N ARG A 84 -16.15 -16.44 -3.74
CA ARG A 84 -15.34 -17.60 -3.30
C ARG A 84 -15.02 -17.66 -1.80
N ASN A 85 -15.15 -16.54 -1.08
CA ASN A 85 -14.94 -16.43 0.37
C ASN A 85 -13.60 -17.02 0.86
N TYR A 86 -12.49 -16.46 0.39
CA TYR A 86 -11.15 -16.96 0.63
C TYR A 86 -10.22 -15.86 1.16
N ALA A 87 -9.67 -15.01 0.29
CA ALA A 87 -8.58 -14.10 0.65
C ALA A 87 -8.85 -12.66 0.19
N VAL A 88 -8.28 -11.69 0.88
CA VAL A 88 -8.28 -10.27 0.50
C VAL A 88 -6.85 -9.73 0.56
N PRO A 89 -5.95 -10.15 -0.35
CA PRO A 89 -4.53 -9.90 -0.21
C PRO A 89 -4.10 -8.47 -0.57
N GLU A 90 -5.02 -7.59 -1.01
CA GLU A 90 -4.69 -6.18 -1.24
C GLU A 90 -5.89 -5.28 -0.98
N VAL A 91 -5.61 -4.14 -0.34
CA VAL A 91 -6.54 -3.03 -0.14
C VAL A 91 -5.78 -1.72 -0.21
N LYS A 92 -6.27 -0.76 -1.01
CA LYS A 92 -5.66 0.57 -1.15
C LYS A 92 -6.70 1.66 -1.22
N TRP A 93 -6.38 2.78 -0.59
CA TRP A 93 -7.01 4.07 -0.87
C TRP A 93 -6.72 4.48 -2.32
N ALA A 94 -7.73 4.96 -3.04
CA ALA A 94 -7.55 5.39 -4.42
C ALA A 94 -8.49 6.53 -4.80
N ASN A 95 -8.19 7.15 -5.95
CA ASN A 95 -9.02 8.17 -6.58
C ASN A 95 -9.44 9.30 -5.63
N GLY A 96 -8.48 9.88 -4.90
CA GLY A 96 -8.76 10.96 -3.95
C GLY A 96 -9.60 10.52 -2.75
N GLY A 97 -9.68 9.22 -2.46
CA GLY A 97 -10.45 8.66 -1.36
C GLY A 97 -11.90 8.37 -1.68
N LYS A 98 -12.28 8.50 -2.96
CA LYS A 98 -13.62 8.15 -3.45
C LYS A 98 -13.72 6.69 -3.87
N SER A 99 -12.61 5.97 -3.84
CA SER A 99 -12.57 4.57 -4.24
C SER A 99 -11.57 3.77 -3.42
N ILE A 100 -11.82 2.46 -3.40
CA ILE A 100 -10.96 1.44 -2.84
C ILE A 100 -10.56 0.50 -3.97
N LEU A 101 -9.25 0.24 -4.09
CA LEU A 101 -8.75 -0.85 -4.91
C LEU A 101 -8.56 -2.09 -4.03
N THR A 102 -8.95 -3.25 -4.53
CA THR A 102 -8.74 -4.49 -3.79
C THR A 102 -8.57 -5.69 -4.71
N ILE A 103 -7.74 -6.63 -4.27
CA ILE A 103 -7.87 -8.03 -4.69
C ILE A 103 -8.77 -8.69 -3.67
N PHE A 104 -9.93 -9.15 -4.11
CA PHE A 104 -10.97 -9.70 -3.28
C PHE A 104 -11.37 -11.07 -3.81
N ASN A 105 -11.06 -12.10 -3.05
CA ASN A 105 -11.27 -13.50 -3.41
C ASN A 105 -10.62 -13.82 -4.77
N GLY A 106 -11.42 -14.08 -5.80
CA GLY A 106 -10.95 -14.37 -7.15
C GLY A 106 -10.97 -13.17 -8.10
N ALA A 107 -11.15 -11.93 -7.62
CA ALA A 107 -11.32 -10.77 -8.49
C ALA A 107 -10.43 -9.56 -8.09
N ALA A 108 -10.01 -8.79 -9.08
CA ALA A 108 -9.48 -7.43 -8.87
C ALA A 108 -10.62 -6.43 -9.07
N LEU A 109 -10.82 -5.54 -8.10
CA LEU A 109 -11.97 -4.65 -8.03
C LEU A 109 -11.56 -3.19 -7.76
N MET A 110 -12.34 -2.28 -8.32
CA MET A 110 -12.41 -0.88 -7.89
C MET A 110 -13.82 -0.62 -7.35
N ILE A 111 -13.92 -0.31 -6.07
CA ILE A 111 -15.18 -0.14 -5.33
C ILE A 111 -15.31 1.33 -4.96
N ASN A 112 -16.48 1.93 -5.16
CA ASN A 112 -16.78 3.27 -4.66
C ASN A 112 -16.75 3.30 -3.12
N TYR A 113 -16.04 4.27 -2.56
CA TYR A 113 -16.12 4.65 -1.16
C TYR A 113 -16.73 6.04 -1.08
N LEU A 114 -18.04 6.10 -0.86
CA LEU A 114 -18.81 7.33 -0.79
C LEU A 114 -19.84 7.25 0.37
N PRO A 115 -19.41 7.07 1.64
CA PRO A 115 -20.35 6.87 2.75
C PRO A 115 -21.48 7.92 2.78
N GLY A 116 -22.73 7.46 2.87
CA GLY A 116 -23.92 8.31 2.82
C GLY A 116 -24.43 8.64 1.42
N ASN A 117 -23.78 8.15 0.35
CA ASN A 117 -24.22 8.32 -1.04
C ASN A 117 -24.84 7.02 -1.59
N ALA A 118 -25.83 7.13 -2.48
CA ALA A 118 -26.44 5.97 -3.15
C ALA A 118 -25.48 5.16 -4.04
N GLN A 119 -24.38 5.77 -4.46
CA GLN A 119 -23.30 5.14 -5.23
C GLN A 119 -22.24 4.49 -4.35
N ASP A 120 -22.34 4.58 -3.02
CA ASP A 120 -21.43 3.88 -2.10
C ASP A 120 -21.44 2.38 -2.37
N LYS A 121 -20.28 1.74 -2.18
CA LYS A 121 -20.10 0.27 -2.33
C LYS A 121 -20.32 -0.29 -3.74
N LYS A 122 -20.67 0.54 -4.73
CA LYS A 122 -20.82 0.12 -6.12
C LYS A 122 -19.46 -0.22 -6.73
N ILE A 123 -19.39 -1.33 -7.46
CA ILE A 123 -18.19 -1.74 -8.19
C ILE A 123 -18.15 -0.98 -9.52
N LYS A 124 -17.04 -0.27 -9.78
CA LYS A 124 -16.82 0.49 -11.03
C LYS A 124 -16.04 -0.31 -12.07
N PHE A 125 -15.09 -1.12 -11.62
CA PHE A 125 -14.29 -2.01 -12.44
C PHE A 125 -14.16 -3.35 -11.74
N GLY A 126 -14.18 -4.43 -12.52
CA GLY A 126 -13.93 -5.75 -11.99
C GLY A 126 -13.53 -6.74 -13.08
N THR A 127 -12.51 -7.55 -12.77
CA THR A 127 -12.09 -8.72 -13.57
C THR A 127 -11.76 -9.88 -12.65
N CYS A 128 -12.04 -11.10 -13.10
CA CYS A 128 -11.53 -12.30 -12.44
C CYS A 128 -10.01 -12.38 -12.62
N VAL A 129 -9.33 -12.76 -11.55
CA VAL A 129 -7.87 -12.99 -11.52
C VAL A 129 -7.53 -14.47 -11.38
N ASN A 130 -8.49 -15.35 -11.07
CA ASN A 130 -8.31 -16.81 -11.03
C ASN A 130 -8.19 -17.46 -12.43
N ARG A 131 -7.32 -16.93 -13.29
CA ARG A 131 -7.12 -17.36 -14.68
C ARG A 131 -5.72 -17.03 -15.17
N GLY A 132 -5.23 -17.84 -16.11
CA GLY A 132 -3.93 -17.64 -16.74
C GLY A 132 -2.84 -17.34 -15.71
N ASP A 133 -2.03 -16.32 -15.98
CA ASP A 133 -0.94 -15.92 -15.10
C ASP A 133 -1.40 -15.11 -13.86
N LEU A 134 -2.67 -14.69 -13.80
CA LEU A 134 -3.20 -13.84 -12.71
C LEU A 134 -3.60 -14.64 -11.45
N GLY A 135 -3.53 -15.98 -11.49
CA GLY A 135 -4.07 -16.85 -10.43
C GLY A 135 -3.52 -16.60 -9.02
N ASN A 136 -2.38 -15.91 -8.92
CA ASN A 136 -1.69 -15.58 -7.69
C ASN A 136 -1.45 -14.06 -7.57
N THR A 137 -2.51 -13.28 -7.75
CA THR A 137 -2.47 -11.81 -7.72
C THR A 137 -2.35 -11.27 -6.30
N HIS A 138 -1.39 -10.38 -6.07
CA HIS A 138 -1.06 -9.84 -4.74
C HIS A 138 -1.16 -8.33 -4.63
N SER A 139 -1.15 -7.60 -5.75
CA SER A 139 -1.26 -6.14 -5.71
C SER A 139 -1.95 -5.59 -6.95
N LEU A 140 -2.46 -4.38 -6.81
CA LEU A 140 -2.97 -3.56 -7.90
C LEU A 140 -2.71 -2.09 -7.60
N GLU A 141 -2.66 -1.25 -8.64
CA GLU A 141 -2.35 0.16 -8.52
C GLU A 141 -3.12 0.98 -9.56
N LEU A 142 -3.66 2.12 -9.14
CA LEU A 142 -4.28 3.05 -10.08
C LEU A 142 -3.17 3.75 -10.85
N VAL A 143 -3.27 3.76 -12.18
CA VAL A 143 -2.28 4.41 -13.04
C VAL A 143 -2.98 5.39 -13.99
N PRO A 144 -2.26 6.33 -14.62
CA PRO A 144 -2.87 7.37 -15.44
C PRO A 144 -3.74 6.84 -16.59
N ASN A 145 -4.58 7.74 -17.13
CA ASN A 145 -5.45 7.49 -18.28
C ASN A 145 -6.50 6.40 -18.04
N ASN A 146 -7.12 6.41 -16.85
CA ASN A 146 -8.23 5.51 -16.50
C ASN A 146 -7.85 4.03 -16.60
N LYS A 147 -6.66 3.69 -16.09
CA LYS A 147 -6.13 2.33 -16.12
C LYS A 147 -5.79 1.84 -14.73
N ILE A 148 -5.74 0.51 -14.60
CA ILE A 148 -5.30 -0.16 -13.39
C ILE A 148 -4.24 -1.20 -13.76
N ALA A 149 -3.11 -1.17 -13.05
CA ALA A 149 -2.09 -2.20 -13.16
C ALA A 149 -2.36 -3.27 -12.10
N ILE A 150 -2.29 -4.54 -12.48
CA ILE A 150 -2.52 -5.70 -11.62
C ILE A 150 -1.26 -6.56 -11.63
N ALA A 151 -0.72 -6.86 -10.45
CA ALA A 151 0.50 -7.62 -10.24
C ALA A 151 0.23 -9.03 -9.71
N THR A 152 0.85 -10.02 -10.34
CA THR A 152 0.72 -11.43 -10.01
C THR A 152 2.08 -12.09 -9.82
N THR A 153 2.08 -13.13 -9.00
CA THR A 153 3.26 -13.93 -8.68
C THR A 153 3.25 -15.18 -9.54
N SER A 154 4.15 -15.24 -10.54
CA SER A 154 4.44 -16.46 -11.29
C SER A 154 5.94 -16.64 -11.49
N ASP A 155 6.33 -17.83 -11.94
CA ASP A 155 7.71 -18.16 -12.32
C ASP A 155 8.11 -17.59 -13.68
N ARG A 156 7.17 -17.01 -14.44
CA ARG A 156 7.43 -16.46 -15.76
C ARG A 156 8.16 -15.13 -15.65
N LEU A 157 8.94 -14.78 -16.66
CA LEU A 157 9.51 -13.43 -16.76
C LEU A 157 8.53 -12.44 -17.39
N ASP A 158 7.53 -12.89 -18.14
CA ASP A 158 6.62 -12.07 -18.93
C ASP A 158 5.20 -12.02 -18.32
N GLY A 159 4.51 -10.90 -18.53
CA GLY A 159 3.07 -10.79 -18.25
C GLY A 159 2.63 -10.80 -16.79
N ASN A 160 3.55 -10.62 -15.83
CA ASN A 160 3.23 -10.58 -14.38
C ASN A 160 2.68 -9.24 -13.90
N ILE A 161 2.78 -8.19 -14.72
CA ILE A 161 2.02 -6.96 -14.51
C ILE A 161 1.12 -6.78 -15.73
N GLN A 162 -0.18 -6.78 -15.51
CA GLN A 162 -1.18 -6.63 -16.57
C GLN A 162 -1.98 -5.36 -16.33
N VAL A 163 -2.10 -4.54 -17.37
CA VAL A 163 -2.78 -3.25 -17.30
C VAL A 163 -4.15 -3.36 -17.96
N PHE A 164 -5.18 -2.90 -17.28
CA PHE A 164 -6.56 -2.93 -17.75
C PHE A 164 -7.11 -1.51 -17.87
N ASP A 165 -8.01 -1.31 -18.83
CA ASP A 165 -8.78 -0.09 -18.98
C ASP A 165 -10.02 -0.16 -18.09
N ILE A 166 -10.13 0.77 -17.14
CA ILE A 166 -11.24 0.86 -16.19
C ILE A 166 -12.54 1.20 -16.92
N GLY A 167 -12.48 1.92 -18.04
CA GLY A 167 -13.64 2.30 -18.86
C GLY A 167 -14.38 1.11 -19.47
N ARG A 168 -13.76 -0.07 -19.50
CA ARG A 168 -14.42 -1.32 -19.90
C ARG A 168 -15.40 -1.85 -18.84
N GLY A 169 -15.36 -1.31 -17.63
CA GLY A 169 -16.30 -1.60 -16.55
C GLY A 169 -16.17 -3.02 -15.99
N LEU A 170 -17.29 -3.70 -15.83
CA LEU A 170 -17.37 -5.03 -15.22
C LEU A 170 -17.21 -6.11 -16.29
N GLN A 171 -16.02 -6.71 -16.39
CA GLN A 171 -15.72 -7.78 -17.34
C GLN A 171 -15.03 -8.94 -16.63
N ALA A 172 -15.74 -10.05 -16.43
CA ALA A 172 -15.18 -11.24 -15.79
C ALA A 172 -13.84 -11.65 -16.41
N PHE A 173 -13.77 -11.64 -17.74
CA PHE A 173 -12.62 -12.11 -18.50
C PHE A 173 -12.05 -11.07 -19.48
N GLY A 174 -12.08 -9.78 -19.14
CA GLY A 174 -11.55 -8.71 -20.00
C GLY A 174 -10.08 -8.94 -20.35
N ASN A 175 -9.66 -8.60 -21.57
CA ASN A 175 -8.23 -8.69 -21.94
C ASN A 175 -7.47 -7.48 -21.40
N PRO A 176 -6.21 -7.64 -20.92
CA PRO A 176 -5.37 -6.50 -20.60
C PRO A 176 -5.10 -5.68 -21.86
N VAL A 177 -4.95 -4.37 -21.69
CA VAL A 177 -4.53 -3.46 -22.76
C VAL A 177 -3.00 -3.41 -22.91
N GLU A 178 -2.26 -3.72 -21.84
CA GLU A 178 -0.80 -3.76 -21.84
C GLU A 178 -0.31 -4.87 -20.90
N LYS A 179 0.88 -5.40 -21.16
CA LYS A 179 1.59 -6.35 -20.29
C LYS A 179 3.01 -5.85 -20.08
N LEU A 180 3.49 -5.94 -18.84
CA LEU A 180 4.86 -5.59 -18.50
C LEU A 180 5.62 -6.85 -18.08
N ASP A 181 6.86 -6.92 -18.53
CA ASP A 181 7.71 -8.10 -18.47
C ASP A 181 8.94 -7.83 -17.57
N ARG A 182 9.81 -8.84 -17.50
CA ARG A 182 11.10 -8.85 -16.79
C ARG A 182 10.99 -8.77 -15.26
N ILE A 183 9.88 -9.20 -14.70
CA ILE A 183 9.71 -9.24 -13.25
C ILE A 183 8.83 -10.44 -12.82
N PRO A 184 9.41 -11.59 -12.50
CA PRO A 184 8.72 -12.67 -11.79
C PRO A 184 8.34 -12.27 -10.37
N GLY A 185 7.39 -13.01 -9.79
CA GLY A 185 7.04 -12.93 -8.37
C GLY A 185 6.65 -11.55 -7.85
N VAL A 186 5.77 -10.83 -8.55
CA VAL A 186 5.44 -9.44 -8.22
C VAL A 186 4.43 -9.35 -7.08
N HIS A 187 4.80 -8.66 -6.00
CA HIS A 187 3.97 -8.54 -4.79
C HIS A 187 3.54 -7.11 -4.44
N GLY A 188 4.18 -6.09 -5.01
CA GLY A 188 3.90 -4.70 -4.69
C GLY A 188 4.03 -3.78 -5.90
N LEU A 189 3.06 -2.90 -6.07
CA LEU A 189 3.05 -1.85 -7.09
C LEU A 189 2.87 -0.48 -6.45
N VAL A 190 3.55 0.54 -6.98
CA VAL A 190 3.40 1.95 -6.58
C VAL A 190 3.51 2.84 -7.80
N TRP A 191 2.52 3.71 -7.99
CA TRP A 191 2.57 4.76 -9.01
C TRP A 191 3.36 5.97 -8.51
N ASP A 192 4.32 6.42 -9.32
CA ASP A 192 5.12 7.61 -9.07
C ASP A 192 4.82 8.68 -10.13
N LYS A 193 3.89 9.58 -9.79
CA LYS A 193 3.47 10.66 -10.69
C LYS A 193 4.61 11.60 -11.06
N GLN A 194 5.57 11.84 -10.16
CA GLN A 194 6.65 12.81 -10.38
C GLN A 194 7.60 12.34 -11.48
N SER A 195 7.93 11.05 -11.50
CA SER A 195 8.83 10.46 -12.52
C SER A 195 8.07 9.82 -13.68
N ASN A 196 6.74 9.78 -13.61
CA ASN A 196 5.86 9.07 -14.55
C ASN A 196 6.24 7.57 -14.65
N MET A 197 6.45 6.93 -13.48
CA MET A 197 6.92 5.55 -13.39
C MET A 197 5.97 4.70 -12.55
N LEU A 198 5.79 3.45 -12.97
CA LEU A 198 5.27 2.40 -12.09
C LEU A 198 6.44 1.65 -11.47
N TRP A 199 6.56 1.70 -10.15
CA TRP A 199 7.52 0.91 -9.40
C TRP A 199 6.91 -0.43 -9.01
N ALA A 200 7.68 -1.50 -9.14
CA ALA A 200 7.25 -2.85 -8.85
C ALA A 200 8.29 -3.60 -8.02
N SER A 201 7.83 -4.27 -6.96
CA SER A 201 8.65 -5.17 -6.14
C SER A 201 8.40 -6.62 -6.58
N GLY A 202 9.46 -7.31 -6.97
CA GLY A 202 9.41 -8.70 -7.43
C GLY A 202 10.76 -9.39 -7.31
N SER A 203 11.13 -10.22 -8.29
CA SER A 203 12.41 -10.93 -8.34
C SER A 203 13.09 -10.77 -9.71
N ASP A 204 14.41 -10.93 -9.78
CA ASP A 204 15.11 -10.93 -11.08
C ASP A 204 14.89 -12.23 -11.86
N LEU A 205 14.70 -13.34 -11.13
CA LEU A 205 14.43 -14.68 -11.63
C LEU A 205 13.31 -15.33 -10.80
N ALA A 206 12.81 -16.49 -11.23
CA ALA A 206 11.79 -17.20 -10.47
C ALA A 206 12.31 -17.60 -9.08
N PRO A 207 11.61 -17.27 -7.98
CA PRO A 207 12.08 -17.54 -6.61
C PRO A 207 11.91 -19.00 -6.17
N ASN A 208 11.42 -19.89 -7.03
CA ASN A 208 11.05 -21.28 -6.75
C ASN A 208 12.22 -22.26 -6.40
N GLY A 209 13.44 -21.76 -6.26
CA GLY A 209 14.61 -22.55 -5.87
C GLY A 209 15.41 -23.20 -6.98
N LYS A 210 14.97 -23.12 -8.26
CA LYS A 210 15.68 -23.75 -9.39
C LYS A 210 17.03 -23.10 -9.70
N GLN A 211 17.16 -21.79 -9.47
CA GLN A 211 18.38 -21.02 -9.67
C GLN A 211 18.42 -19.86 -8.68
N PRO A 212 19.62 -19.34 -8.31
CA PRO A 212 19.73 -18.16 -7.45
C PRO A 212 18.90 -17.00 -7.98
N SER A 213 18.04 -16.47 -7.11
CA SER A 213 17.14 -15.34 -7.40
C SER A 213 17.28 -14.29 -6.31
N ALA A 214 17.26 -13.02 -6.71
CA ALA A 214 17.29 -11.88 -5.81
C ALA A 214 15.97 -11.11 -5.87
N SER A 215 15.53 -10.58 -4.72
CA SER A 215 14.48 -9.57 -4.67
C SER A 215 14.89 -8.32 -5.46
N THR A 216 13.96 -7.75 -6.22
CA THR A 216 14.21 -6.59 -7.08
C THR A 216 13.16 -5.49 -6.93
N LEU A 217 13.59 -4.28 -7.22
CA LEU A 217 12.76 -3.11 -7.46
C LEU A 217 12.94 -2.68 -8.93
N ASN A 218 11.88 -2.78 -9.72
CA ASN A 218 11.87 -2.40 -11.12
C ASN A 218 11.03 -1.14 -11.33
N ALA A 219 11.41 -0.31 -12.31
CA ALA A 219 10.67 0.89 -12.70
C ALA A 219 10.27 0.81 -14.17
N TYR A 220 8.99 1.00 -14.46
CA TYR A 220 8.42 1.02 -15.80
C TYR A 220 8.01 2.44 -16.15
N ALA A 221 8.65 3.03 -17.17
CA ALA A 221 8.31 4.36 -17.63
C ALA A 221 6.94 4.35 -18.33
N TYR A 222 6.13 5.35 -18.02
CA TYR A 222 4.87 5.62 -18.70
C TYR A 222 5.04 6.86 -19.57
N ASN A 223 4.82 6.75 -20.87
CA ASN A 223 4.97 7.86 -21.82
C ASN A 223 3.86 7.80 -22.85
N ASN A 224 3.29 8.96 -23.21
CA ASN A 224 2.27 9.07 -24.26
C ASN A 224 1.09 8.10 -24.07
N GLY A 225 0.64 7.94 -22.82
CA GLY A 225 -0.50 7.10 -22.50
C GLY A 225 -0.22 5.59 -22.56
N ARG A 226 1.04 5.15 -22.52
CA ARG A 226 1.44 3.72 -22.51
C ARG A 226 2.69 3.49 -21.66
N PHE A 227 2.83 2.28 -21.13
CA PHE A 227 4.04 1.82 -20.47
C PHE A 227 5.07 1.33 -21.49
N GLN A 228 6.35 1.49 -21.15
CA GLN A 228 7.38 0.62 -21.70
C GLN A 228 7.18 -0.80 -21.13
N ALA A 229 7.10 -1.80 -22.01
CA ALA A 229 6.86 -3.18 -21.59
C ALA A 229 7.99 -3.75 -20.73
N LYS A 230 9.22 -3.26 -20.92
CA LYS A 230 10.40 -3.63 -20.12
C LYS A 230 10.72 -2.50 -19.13
N PRO A 231 11.28 -2.83 -17.97
CA PRO A 231 11.69 -1.82 -17.01
C PRO A 231 12.83 -0.96 -17.58
N VAL A 232 12.78 0.34 -17.30
CA VAL A 232 13.86 1.29 -17.61
C VAL A 232 14.96 1.26 -16.54
N HIS A 233 14.61 0.79 -15.34
CA HIS A 233 15.54 0.55 -14.24
C HIS A 233 15.20 -0.75 -13.52
N GLU A 234 16.23 -1.52 -13.18
CA GLU A 234 16.14 -2.76 -12.40
C GLU A 234 17.19 -2.65 -11.28
N PHE A 235 16.76 -2.77 -10.03
CA PHE A 235 17.64 -2.69 -8.86
C PHE A 235 17.51 -3.96 -8.03
N LYS A 236 18.62 -4.63 -7.75
CA LYS A 236 18.62 -5.74 -6.77
C LYS A 236 18.56 -5.16 -5.37
N VAL A 237 17.58 -5.61 -4.58
CA VAL A 237 17.39 -5.18 -3.19
C VAL A 237 18.47 -5.78 -2.30
N SER A 238 18.85 -7.03 -2.57
CA SER A 238 19.86 -7.79 -1.83
C SER A 238 20.54 -8.80 -2.76
N ALA A 239 21.61 -9.43 -2.28
CA ALA A 239 22.10 -10.64 -2.93
C ALA A 239 21.07 -11.79 -2.76
N PRO A 240 21.08 -12.83 -3.62
CA PRO A 240 20.21 -13.99 -3.44
C PRO A 240 20.36 -14.62 -2.04
N ILE A 241 19.27 -14.66 -1.29
CA ILE A 241 19.21 -15.27 0.05
C ILE A 241 18.21 -16.42 0.01
N LYS A 242 18.64 -17.61 0.43
CA LYS A 242 17.71 -18.74 0.58
C LYS A 242 16.86 -18.58 1.83
N LEU A 243 15.61 -19.01 1.72
CA LEU A 243 14.64 -18.98 2.81
C LEU A 243 14.84 -20.09 3.86
N THR A 244 15.94 -20.84 3.80
CA THR A 244 16.23 -21.97 4.70
C THR A 244 16.20 -21.59 6.18
N THR A 245 16.52 -20.36 6.56
CA THR A 245 16.54 -19.95 7.98
C THR A 245 15.15 -19.98 8.60
N GLU A 246 14.16 -19.36 7.95
CA GLU A 246 12.77 -19.38 8.42
C GLU A 246 12.04 -20.65 7.99
N TRP A 247 12.17 -21.02 6.72
CA TRP A 247 11.34 -22.01 6.05
C TRP A 247 11.93 -23.42 6.04
N ALA A 248 12.98 -23.70 6.83
CA ALA A 248 13.55 -25.05 6.97
C ALA A 248 12.47 -26.12 7.19
N ASN A 249 12.59 -27.25 6.50
CA ASN A 249 11.67 -28.40 6.57
C ASN A 249 10.23 -28.10 6.11
N THR A 250 10.05 -27.06 5.29
CA THR A 250 8.78 -26.80 4.59
C THR A 250 9.00 -26.85 3.08
N GLN A 251 7.92 -26.86 2.30
CA GLN A 251 7.97 -26.76 0.83
C GLN A 251 8.66 -25.49 0.31
N TYR A 252 8.78 -24.44 1.14
CA TYR A 252 9.42 -23.18 0.81
C TYR A 252 10.91 -23.13 1.21
N SER A 253 11.45 -24.19 1.82
CA SER A 253 12.86 -24.20 2.28
C SER A 253 13.87 -23.97 1.14
N GLY A 254 13.51 -24.35 -0.09
CA GLY A 254 14.35 -24.17 -1.27
C GLY A 254 14.16 -22.82 -1.96
N TRP A 255 13.17 -22.02 -1.56
CA TRP A 255 12.84 -20.75 -2.20
C TRP A 255 13.85 -19.66 -1.86
N TRP A 256 13.86 -18.62 -2.69
CA TRP A 256 14.67 -17.43 -2.53
C TRP A 256 13.85 -16.26 -2.03
N ASP A 257 14.50 -15.37 -1.29
CA ASP A 257 13.96 -14.12 -0.77
C ASP A 257 13.27 -13.29 -1.86
N GLY A 258 12.01 -12.93 -1.58
CA GLY A 258 11.17 -12.11 -2.44
C GLY A 258 10.63 -10.89 -1.72
N GLY A 259 10.27 -9.86 -2.48
CA GLY A 259 9.54 -8.72 -1.94
C GLY A 259 8.12 -9.11 -1.53
N HIS A 260 7.64 -8.57 -0.40
CA HIS A 260 6.29 -8.73 0.10
C HIS A 260 5.45 -7.46 -0.02
N ASP A 261 6.01 -6.27 0.15
CA ASP A 261 5.30 -4.99 0.01
C ASP A 261 6.19 -3.90 -0.57
N LEU A 262 5.55 -2.87 -1.13
CA LEU A 262 6.19 -1.66 -1.62
C LEU A 262 5.38 -0.44 -1.15
N THR A 263 6.00 0.44 -0.39
CA THR A 263 5.33 1.59 0.24
C THR A 263 6.13 2.87 0.06
N PRO A 264 5.53 3.96 -0.43
CA PRO A 264 6.18 5.26 -0.45
C PRO A 264 6.46 5.83 0.94
N VAL A 265 7.60 6.50 1.10
CA VAL A 265 7.90 7.25 2.31
C VAL A 265 7.34 8.68 2.18
N PRO A 266 6.46 9.13 3.09
CA PRO A 266 5.85 10.46 3.04
C PRO A 266 6.87 11.59 2.93
N ASN A 267 6.60 12.54 2.02
CA ASN A 267 7.43 13.71 1.70
C ASN A 267 8.88 13.41 1.32
N GLN A 268 9.20 12.16 1.01
CA GLN A 268 10.54 11.72 0.64
C GLN A 268 10.49 10.95 -0.67
N ARG A 269 11.48 11.14 -1.54
CA ARG A 269 11.63 10.39 -2.79
C ARG A 269 12.23 9.01 -2.53
N LYS A 270 11.55 8.23 -1.68
CA LYS A 270 11.99 6.93 -1.20
C LYS A 270 10.86 5.91 -1.19
N LEU A 271 11.23 4.65 -1.39
CA LEU A 271 10.35 3.50 -1.35
C LEU A 271 10.84 2.54 -0.27
N LEU A 272 9.96 2.18 0.65
CA LEU A 272 10.20 1.14 1.64
C LEU A 272 9.70 -0.20 1.07
N ILE A 273 10.56 -1.22 1.17
CA ILE A 273 10.29 -2.57 0.71
C ILE A 273 10.40 -3.51 1.90
N SER A 274 9.41 -4.37 2.11
CA SER A 274 9.59 -5.55 2.97
C SER A 274 9.84 -6.77 2.09
N THR A 275 10.68 -7.68 2.58
CA THR A 275 11.04 -8.93 1.93
C THR A 275 10.76 -10.10 2.88
N ASP A 276 11.00 -11.33 2.44
CA ASP A 276 10.88 -12.48 3.33
C ASP A 276 11.84 -12.39 4.50
N VAL A 277 13.00 -11.76 4.36
CA VAL A 277 14.07 -11.79 5.37
C VAL A 277 14.27 -10.48 6.11
N ASP A 278 13.98 -9.33 5.49
CA ASP A 278 14.26 -8.01 6.07
C ASP A 278 13.43 -6.87 5.44
N VAL A 279 13.65 -5.64 5.89
CA VAL A 279 13.12 -4.39 5.34
C VAL A 279 14.24 -3.51 4.79
N HIS A 280 13.89 -2.76 3.75
CA HIS A 280 14.81 -1.94 2.98
C HIS A 280 14.16 -0.61 2.62
N VAL A 281 14.99 0.42 2.40
CA VAL A 281 14.57 1.69 1.83
C VAL A 281 15.43 2.00 0.63
N PHE A 282 14.79 2.20 -0.52
CA PHE A 282 15.43 2.69 -1.73
C PHE A 282 15.28 4.21 -1.82
N ASP A 283 16.39 4.91 -1.97
CA ASP A 283 16.43 6.34 -2.26
C ASP A 283 16.49 6.58 -3.77
N ILE A 284 15.42 7.14 -4.34
CA ILE A 284 15.29 7.30 -5.80
C ILE A 284 16.36 8.25 -6.37
N PRO A 285 16.63 9.43 -5.77
CA PRO A 285 17.63 10.35 -6.31
C PRO A 285 19.05 9.76 -6.32
N SER A 286 19.49 9.14 -5.23
CA SER A 286 20.83 8.58 -5.11
C SER A 286 20.97 7.16 -5.66
N LYS A 287 19.85 6.47 -5.89
CA LYS A 287 19.76 5.07 -6.33
C LYS A 287 20.46 4.10 -5.38
N LYS A 288 20.36 4.37 -4.07
CA LYS A 288 21.00 3.57 -3.01
C LYS A 288 19.96 2.95 -2.09
N PHE A 289 20.32 1.78 -1.54
CA PHE A 289 19.55 1.12 -0.50
C PHE A 289 20.13 1.39 0.90
N GLU A 290 19.22 1.50 1.85
CA GLU A 290 19.45 1.36 3.29
C GLU A 290 18.72 0.06 3.73
N HIS A 291 19.27 -0.70 4.68
CA HIS A 291 18.74 -2.02 5.05
C HIS A 291 18.59 -2.17 6.58
N GLY A 292 17.69 -3.06 7.01
CA GLY A 292 17.66 -3.62 8.35
C GLY A 292 17.48 -2.61 9.48
N ASP A 293 18.38 -2.64 10.46
CA ASP A 293 18.28 -1.83 11.69
C ASP A 293 18.25 -0.33 11.40
N ALA A 294 19.00 0.13 10.41
CA ALA A 294 19.05 1.54 10.04
C ALA A 294 17.67 2.02 9.53
N VAL A 295 17.02 1.19 8.71
CA VAL A 295 15.65 1.43 8.22
C VAL A 295 14.66 1.46 9.38
N VAL A 296 14.69 0.46 10.27
CA VAL A 296 13.77 0.39 11.40
C VAL A 296 13.95 1.58 12.34
N LYS A 297 15.18 1.93 12.69
CA LYS A 297 15.47 3.06 13.58
C LYS A 297 14.91 4.38 13.05
N LYS A 298 14.89 4.54 11.72
CA LYS A 298 14.48 5.78 11.05
C LYS A 298 13.00 5.85 10.70
N HIS A 299 12.41 4.72 10.30
CA HIS A 299 11.07 4.69 9.72
C HIS A 299 10.06 3.89 10.54
N LEU A 300 10.52 3.02 11.44
CA LEU A 300 9.68 2.11 12.24
C LEU A 300 10.11 2.14 13.71
N GLN A 301 10.39 3.33 14.25
CA GLN A 301 10.79 3.48 15.65
C GLN A 301 9.72 2.91 16.59
N GLY A 302 10.14 1.99 17.46
CA GLY A 302 9.25 1.27 18.37
C GLY A 302 8.77 -0.07 17.82
N PHE A 303 9.16 -0.47 16.61
CA PHE A 303 8.95 -1.82 16.09
C PHE A 303 9.51 -2.89 17.05
N GLN A 304 8.77 -3.99 17.17
CA GLN A 304 9.16 -5.18 17.90
C GLN A 304 8.79 -6.41 17.08
N PRO A 305 9.68 -7.41 16.93
CA PRO A 305 9.30 -8.67 16.29
C PRO A 305 8.21 -9.38 17.10
N VAL A 306 7.36 -10.16 16.42
CA VAL A 306 6.27 -10.89 17.09
C VAL A 306 6.78 -12.05 17.96
N ASP A 307 8.00 -12.53 17.73
CA ASP A 307 8.69 -13.55 18.54
C ASP A 307 10.23 -13.41 18.40
N LYS A 308 11.00 -14.41 18.84
CA LYS A 308 12.48 -14.36 18.83
C LYS A 308 13.09 -14.40 17.42
N ARG A 309 12.38 -14.92 16.41
CA ARG A 309 12.82 -14.98 15.01
C ARG A 309 14.24 -15.54 14.82
N VAL A 310 14.54 -16.69 15.39
CA VAL A 310 15.85 -17.36 15.25
C VAL A 310 15.66 -18.73 14.60
N GLY A 311 16.36 -18.96 13.49
CA GLY A 311 16.35 -20.26 12.79
C GLY A 311 17.12 -21.33 13.54
N SER A 312 16.94 -22.60 13.13
CA SER A 312 17.69 -23.73 13.70
C SER A 312 19.20 -23.64 13.45
N ASN A 313 19.62 -22.83 12.48
CA ASN A 313 21.02 -22.48 12.21
C ASN A 313 21.58 -21.36 13.10
N GLY A 314 20.79 -20.85 14.07
CA GLY A 314 21.18 -19.76 14.97
C GLY A 314 21.10 -18.36 14.35
N GLN A 315 20.74 -18.23 13.07
CA GLN A 315 20.60 -16.93 12.42
C GLN A 315 19.33 -16.22 12.89
N SER A 316 19.46 -14.94 13.26
CA SER A 316 18.34 -14.08 13.64
C SER A 316 17.80 -13.30 12.45
N LEU A 317 16.48 -13.28 12.30
CA LEU A 317 15.74 -12.54 11.26
C LEU A 317 14.62 -11.69 11.90
N PRO A 318 14.95 -10.69 12.74
CA PRO A 318 13.97 -9.99 13.57
C PRO A 318 12.96 -9.14 12.79
N ARG A 319 13.05 -9.07 11.46
CA ARG A 319 12.16 -8.28 10.61
C ARG A 319 11.51 -9.10 9.50
N SER A 320 11.76 -10.42 9.46
CA SER A 320 11.14 -11.34 8.49
C SER A 320 9.62 -11.44 8.65
N ASP A 321 9.11 -11.06 9.83
CA ASP A 321 7.68 -11.06 10.10
C ASP A 321 6.92 -9.98 9.34
N ILE A 322 7.58 -8.92 8.83
CA ILE A 322 6.88 -7.79 8.23
C ILE A 322 6.42 -8.12 6.80
N LYS A 323 5.13 -8.42 6.64
CA LYS A 323 4.55 -8.77 5.32
C LYS A 323 3.84 -7.60 4.63
N CYS A 324 3.51 -6.55 5.38
CA CYS A 324 2.90 -5.33 4.87
C CYS A 324 3.28 -4.12 5.72
N LEU A 325 3.43 -2.96 5.07
CA LEU A 325 3.75 -1.68 5.70
C LEU A 325 2.88 -0.55 5.11
N SER A 326 2.65 0.48 5.92
CA SER A 326 2.03 1.74 5.47
C SER A 326 2.45 2.88 6.39
N LEU A 327 2.87 4.01 5.83
CA LEU A 327 3.33 5.18 6.58
C LEU A 327 2.38 6.36 6.37
N ASP A 328 2.11 7.13 7.41
CA ASP A 328 1.41 8.41 7.29
C ASP A 328 2.33 9.63 7.32
N GLY A 329 1.80 10.80 6.94
CA GLY A 329 2.54 12.06 6.97
C GLY A 329 3.01 12.53 8.34
N SER A 330 2.58 11.89 9.43
CA SER A 330 2.94 12.23 10.80
C SER A 330 4.02 11.30 11.37
N GLY A 331 4.52 10.36 10.56
CA GLY A 331 5.50 9.37 11.00
C GLY A 331 4.91 8.16 11.74
N ASN A 332 3.58 7.99 11.70
CA ASN A 332 2.94 6.77 12.18
C ASN A 332 3.06 5.66 11.13
N ALA A 333 3.18 4.42 11.60
CA ALA A 333 3.28 3.25 10.73
C ALA A 333 2.20 2.23 11.07
N ILE A 334 1.65 1.56 10.06
CA ILE A 334 0.88 0.32 10.20
C ILE A 334 1.72 -0.80 9.59
N TYR A 335 1.68 -1.97 10.21
CA TYR A 335 2.37 -3.13 9.71
C TYR A 335 1.69 -4.43 10.13
N ILE A 336 1.78 -5.43 9.24
CA ILE A 336 1.29 -6.78 9.48
C ILE A 336 2.48 -7.69 9.76
N GLN A 337 2.42 -8.42 10.87
CA GLN A 337 3.45 -9.38 11.28
C GLN A 337 2.94 -10.81 11.20
N ALA A 338 3.54 -11.60 10.32
CA ALA A 338 3.25 -13.02 10.23
C ALA A 338 3.99 -13.82 11.31
N LYS A 339 3.43 -14.94 11.73
CA LYS A 339 4.13 -15.91 12.58
C LYS A 339 5.30 -16.56 11.81
N TRP A 340 6.19 -17.23 12.52
CA TRP A 340 7.31 -17.94 11.90
C TRP A 340 6.79 -19.03 10.96
N LYS A 341 7.24 -19.03 9.70
CA LYS A 341 6.75 -19.90 8.62
C LYS A 341 5.29 -19.63 8.24
N ASP A 342 4.90 -18.37 8.28
CA ASP A 342 3.57 -17.91 7.92
C ASP A 342 3.66 -16.63 7.08
N VAL A 343 2.56 -16.25 6.44
CA VAL A 343 2.47 -15.03 5.63
C VAL A 343 1.32 -14.12 6.05
N THR A 344 0.34 -14.61 6.82
CA THR A 344 -0.78 -13.80 7.32
C THR A 344 -0.70 -13.57 8.83
N SER A 345 -1.60 -12.74 9.35
CA SER A 345 -1.69 -12.43 10.77
C SER A 345 -3.13 -12.28 11.22
N HIS A 346 -3.37 -12.49 12.51
CA HIS A 346 -4.64 -12.11 13.17
C HIS A 346 -4.54 -10.77 13.90
N GLN A 347 -3.46 -10.02 13.66
CA GLN A 347 -3.23 -8.73 14.31
C GLN A 347 -2.73 -7.67 13.34
N ILE A 348 -3.19 -6.44 13.58
CA ILE A 348 -2.68 -5.23 12.94
C ILE A 348 -1.90 -4.46 13.99
N ASN A 349 -0.62 -4.24 13.72
CA ASN A 349 0.24 -3.44 14.58
C ASN A 349 0.34 -2.02 14.03
N TRP A 350 0.52 -1.06 14.92
CA TRP A 350 0.79 0.31 14.52
C TRP A 350 1.70 1.02 15.51
N LEU A 351 2.47 1.96 14.96
CA LEU A 351 3.41 2.81 15.69
C LEU A 351 2.87 4.23 15.69
N SER A 352 3.01 4.89 16.84
CA SER A 352 2.75 6.33 16.97
C SER A 352 3.68 6.96 17.98
N GLY A 353 4.21 8.15 17.66
CA GLY A 353 5.19 8.83 18.48
C GLY A 353 6.43 7.98 18.79
N GLY A 354 6.86 7.15 17.82
CA GLY A 354 8.01 6.25 17.97
C GLY A 354 7.78 5.07 18.94
N LYS A 355 6.53 4.73 19.25
CA LYS A 355 6.17 3.64 20.17
C LYS A 355 5.14 2.69 19.55
N LEU A 356 5.30 1.40 19.81
CA LEU A 356 4.28 0.40 19.55
C LEU A 356 3.02 0.68 20.37
N GLN A 357 1.90 0.71 19.68
CA GLN A 357 0.59 0.90 20.27
C GLN A 357 -0.10 -0.44 20.52
N LYS A 358 -1.24 -0.42 21.22
CA LYS A 358 -2.04 -1.64 21.42
C LYS A 358 -2.47 -2.20 20.06
N ALA A 359 -2.05 -3.42 19.78
CA ALA A 359 -2.39 -4.13 18.55
C ALA A 359 -3.91 -4.38 18.47
N GLN A 360 -4.44 -4.28 17.26
CA GLN A 360 -5.81 -4.69 16.96
C GLN A 360 -5.82 -6.17 16.65
N ARG A 361 -6.80 -6.91 17.19
CA ARG A 361 -6.91 -8.36 16.99
C ARG A 361 -8.20 -8.69 16.25
N TYR A 362 -8.10 -9.62 15.31
CA TYR A 362 -9.20 -10.07 14.47
C TYR A 362 -9.33 -11.59 14.53
N ALA A 363 -10.57 -12.09 14.47
CA ALA A 363 -10.82 -13.52 14.32
C ALA A 363 -10.43 -14.02 12.91
N GLN A 364 -10.54 -13.14 11.91
CA GLN A 364 -10.13 -13.40 10.53
C GLN A 364 -8.65 -13.09 10.35
N GLU A 365 -8.00 -13.77 9.40
CA GLU A 365 -6.64 -13.43 8.99
C GLU A 365 -6.60 -12.14 8.16
N VAL A 366 -5.45 -11.47 8.20
CA VAL A 366 -5.14 -10.21 7.54
C VAL A 366 -3.75 -10.34 6.92
N TYR A 367 -3.64 -9.97 5.64
CA TYR A 367 -2.35 -9.88 4.94
C TYR A 367 -1.94 -8.44 4.66
N ARG A 368 -2.91 -7.58 4.33
CA ARG A 368 -2.70 -6.14 4.06
C ARG A 368 -3.56 -5.26 4.94
N SER A 369 -2.94 -4.20 5.44
CA SER A 369 -3.64 -3.06 6.06
C SER A 369 -2.86 -1.79 5.80
N ARG A 370 -3.57 -0.70 5.51
CA ARG A 370 -2.94 0.58 5.14
C ARG A 370 -3.65 1.75 5.79
N TRP A 371 -2.96 2.86 5.98
CA TRP A 371 -3.63 4.11 6.28
C TRP A 371 -4.58 4.46 5.13
N PHE A 372 -5.83 4.78 5.44
CA PHE A 372 -6.84 5.11 4.44
C PHE A 372 -6.79 6.60 4.09
N GLN A 373 -5.72 7.00 3.43
CA GLN A 373 -5.46 8.37 2.99
C GLN A 373 -4.45 8.40 1.84
N GLY A 374 -4.36 9.56 1.17
CA GLY A 374 -3.25 9.83 0.25
C GLY A 374 -1.92 9.98 1.00
N ILE A 375 -0.82 9.71 0.32
CA ILE A 375 0.53 9.78 0.90
C ILE A 375 1.13 11.16 0.57
N PRO A 376 1.45 12.00 1.58
CA PRO A 376 2.05 13.31 1.35
C PRO A 376 3.33 13.21 0.50
N GLY A 377 3.50 14.13 -0.46
CA GLY A 377 4.62 14.12 -1.40
C GLY A 377 4.55 13.04 -2.49
N TRP A 378 3.51 12.20 -2.50
CA TRP A 378 3.29 11.12 -3.47
C TRP A 378 1.89 11.21 -4.08
N PRO A 379 1.69 12.10 -5.08
CA PRO A 379 0.38 12.25 -5.70
C PRO A 379 -0.05 10.96 -6.40
N ALA A 380 -1.21 10.43 -6.03
CA ALA A 380 -1.81 9.27 -6.69
C ALA A 380 -2.33 9.63 -8.09
N ALA A 381 -2.49 8.60 -8.93
CA ALA A 381 -3.29 8.73 -10.14
C ALA A 381 -4.78 8.90 -9.77
N THR A 382 -5.56 9.42 -10.71
CA THR A 382 -7.01 9.57 -10.58
C THR A 382 -7.69 8.90 -11.76
N SER A 383 -8.90 8.38 -11.53
CA SER A 383 -9.81 7.92 -12.59
C SER A 383 -10.90 8.95 -12.74
N ASN A 384 -11.22 9.31 -13.98
CA ASN A 384 -12.30 10.25 -14.28
C ASN A 384 -13.68 9.63 -14.08
#